data_AF-A0A6B2G832-F1
#
_entry.id   AF-A0A6B2G832-F1
#
_cell.length_a   1.000
_cell.length_b   1.000
_cell.length_c   1.000
_cell.angle_alpha   90.00
_cell.angle_beta   90.00
_cell.angle_gamma   90.00
#
_symmetry.space_group_name_H-M   'P 1'
#
loop_
_entity.id
_entity.type
_entity.pdbx_description
1 polymer ?
#
loop_
_entity_poly.entity_id
_entity_poly.type
_entity_poly.pdbx_seq_one_letter_code
_entity_poly.pdbx_strand_id
1 'polypeptide(L)'
;ICLDPFYRTVIGFETLIEKEWCDFGHKFNQRYGIGDDNFSDEQRSPTFNQFLDCVWQILNQYPCAFEYTENLLLKTLSLMNTCFSKFYFSGWYGSFMYDSVCLREKNDVRTKTVSVWSAINSRPDLILNPLYCKKKFPKVILPVPTIPYLKLWKSCYFKNNPLIKPKMDYAAIYSLAMEKKTIVRLWVCDI
;
A
#
# COMPACT_ATOMS: atom_id res chain seq x y z
N ILE A 1 11.77 -4.07 -1.70
CA ILE A 1 11.22 -4.17 -0.31
C ILE A 1 12.05 -5.09 0.59
N CYS A 2 12.28 -6.36 0.20
CA CYS A 2 12.98 -7.32 1.06
C CYS A 2 14.48 -6.98 1.29
N LEU A 3 15.17 -6.48 0.26
CA LEU A 3 16.63 -6.25 0.31
C LEU A 3 17.04 -4.88 0.85
N ASP A 4 16.31 -3.82 0.48
CA ASP A 4 16.65 -2.45 0.83
C ASP A 4 15.62 -1.87 1.82
N PRO A 5 16.03 -1.51 3.05
CA PRO A 5 15.17 -0.85 4.04
C PRO A 5 14.63 0.51 3.60
N PHE A 6 15.25 1.19 2.62
CA PHE A 6 14.72 2.44 2.08
C PHE A 6 13.27 2.26 1.63
N TYR A 7 12.96 1.20 0.90
CA TYR A 7 11.60 0.92 0.41
C TYR A 7 10.58 0.53 1.50
N ARG A 8 10.99 0.53 2.77
CA ARG A 8 10.11 0.31 3.94
C ARG A 8 9.75 1.62 4.65
N THR A 9 10.30 2.75 4.20
CA THR A 9 9.84 4.10 4.59
C THR A 9 8.64 4.50 3.73
N VAL A 10 7.85 5.48 4.18
CA VAL A 10 6.74 6.03 3.39
C VAL A 10 7.27 6.52 2.04
N ILE A 11 8.25 7.43 2.08
CA ILE A 11 8.86 8.01 0.87
C ILE A 11 9.45 6.93 -0.03
N GLY A 12 10.12 5.94 0.55
CA GLY A 12 10.72 4.87 -0.22
C GLY A 12 9.67 4.00 -0.90
N PHE A 13 8.58 3.67 -0.21
CA PHE A 13 7.49 2.91 -0.82
C PHE A 13 6.79 3.67 -1.95
N GLU A 14 6.55 4.97 -1.80
CA GLU A 14 6.03 5.84 -2.87
C GLU A 14 6.98 5.86 -4.07
N THR A 15 8.28 6.03 -3.81
CA THR A 15 9.34 6.00 -4.83
C THR A 15 9.39 4.65 -5.55
N LEU A 16 9.21 3.54 -4.83
CA LEU A 16 9.17 2.21 -5.41
C LEU A 16 8.02 2.06 -6.41
N ILE A 17 6.84 2.55 -6.05
CA ILE A 17 5.67 2.48 -6.92
C ILE A 17 5.86 3.37 -8.14
N GLU A 18 6.29 4.62 -7.95
CA GLU A 18 6.51 5.54 -9.08
C GLU A 18 7.58 5.00 -10.04
N LYS A 19 8.67 4.46 -9.51
CA LYS A 19 9.73 3.91 -10.34
C LYS A 19 9.32 2.58 -10.98
N GLU A 20 9.07 1.54 -10.19
CA GLU A 20 9.00 0.17 -10.70
C GLU A 20 7.65 -0.18 -11.34
N TRP A 21 6.59 0.59 -11.06
CA TRP A 21 5.27 0.36 -11.65
C TRP A 21 4.91 1.43 -12.67
N CYS A 22 4.95 2.68 -12.27
CA CYS A 22 4.57 3.80 -13.10
C CYS A 22 5.57 4.06 -14.24
N ASP A 23 6.86 4.22 -13.92
CA ASP A 23 7.88 4.60 -14.91
C ASP A 23 8.31 3.44 -15.80
N PHE A 24 8.39 2.23 -15.24
CA PHE A 24 8.67 1.00 -16.01
C PHE A 24 7.51 0.55 -16.92
N GLY A 25 6.37 1.25 -16.89
CA GLY A 25 5.29 1.09 -17.88
C GLY A 25 4.33 -0.05 -17.55
N HIS A 26 3.98 -0.23 -16.28
CA HIS A 26 2.85 -1.06 -15.93
C HIS A 26 1.58 -0.50 -16.58
N LYS A 27 0.86 -1.36 -17.32
CA LYS A 27 -0.31 -0.97 -18.11
C LYS A 27 -1.57 -0.80 -17.26
N PHE A 28 -1.56 0.16 -16.33
CA PHE A 28 -2.66 0.40 -15.40
C PHE A 28 -4.01 0.59 -16.12
N ASN A 29 -4.04 1.28 -17.26
CA ASN A 29 -5.28 1.50 -17.97
C ASN A 29 -5.85 0.18 -18.51
N GLN A 30 -5.02 -0.60 -19.20
CA GLN A 30 -5.41 -1.89 -19.75
C GLN A 30 -5.77 -2.91 -18.65
N ARG A 31 -4.98 -3.00 -17.57
CA ARG A 31 -5.18 -4.00 -16.51
C ARG A 31 -6.45 -3.77 -15.71
N TYR A 32 -6.88 -2.52 -15.57
CA TYR A 32 -8.06 -2.14 -14.79
C TYR A 32 -9.27 -1.79 -15.67
N GLY A 33 -9.11 -1.75 -17.00
CA GLY A 33 -10.19 -1.49 -17.95
C GLY A 33 -10.81 -0.09 -17.79
N ILE A 34 -10.00 0.94 -17.54
CA ILE A 34 -10.51 2.30 -17.33
C ILE A 34 -11.17 2.77 -18.64
N GLY A 35 -12.40 3.25 -18.56
CA GLY A 35 -13.11 3.71 -19.76
C GLY A 35 -13.72 2.60 -20.62
N ASP A 36 -13.39 1.33 -20.37
CA ASP A 36 -13.78 0.20 -21.23
C ASP A 36 -14.89 -0.66 -20.60
N ASP A 37 -15.93 -0.95 -21.38
CA ASP A 37 -17.08 -1.76 -20.97
C ASP A 37 -16.92 -3.26 -21.29
N ASN A 38 -15.81 -3.65 -21.93
CA ASN A 38 -15.50 -5.05 -22.16
C ASN A 38 -14.96 -5.74 -20.89
N PHE A 39 -15.87 -6.18 -20.03
CA PHE A 39 -15.52 -6.92 -18.81
C PHE A 39 -14.86 -8.28 -19.06
N SER A 40 -14.93 -8.82 -20.29
CA SER A 40 -14.31 -10.09 -20.69
C SER A 40 -12.92 -9.94 -21.30
N ASP A 41 -12.32 -8.75 -21.29
CA ASP A 41 -10.95 -8.57 -21.76
C ASP A 41 -9.96 -9.40 -20.92
N GLU A 42 -9.33 -10.38 -21.57
CA GLU A 42 -8.31 -11.27 -21.01
C GLU A 42 -7.07 -10.52 -20.50
N GLN A 43 -6.87 -9.28 -20.94
CA GLN A 43 -5.79 -8.44 -20.47
C GLN A 43 -6.05 -7.83 -19.09
N ARG A 44 -7.29 -7.85 -18.57
CA ARG A 44 -7.60 -7.35 -17.23
C ARG A 44 -7.05 -8.30 -16.17
N SER A 45 -6.30 -7.76 -15.21
CA SER A 45 -5.69 -8.58 -14.15
C SER A 45 -5.29 -7.75 -12.93
N PRO A 46 -5.58 -8.20 -11.69
CA PRO A 46 -5.32 -7.45 -10.46
C PRO A 46 -3.85 -7.54 -9.99
N THR A 47 -2.89 -7.44 -10.91
CA THR A 47 -1.45 -7.62 -10.64
C THR A 47 -0.90 -6.64 -9.60
N PHE A 48 -1.26 -5.36 -9.66
CA PHE A 48 -0.83 -4.39 -8.65
C PHE A 48 -1.54 -4.61 -7.30
N ASN A 49 -2.80 -5.07 -7.29
CA ASN A 49 -3.46 -5.48 -6.04
C ASN A 49 -2.73 -6.67 -5.40
N GLN A 50 -2.32 -7.66 -6.19
CA GLN A 50 -1.56 -8.82 -5.71
C GLN A 50 -0.21 -8.38 -5.12
N PHE A 51 0.47 -7.43 -5.77
CA PHE A 51 1.69 -6.84 -5.21
C PHE A 51 1.43 -6.20 -3.84
N LEU A 52 0.40 -5.36 -3.71
CA LEU A 52 0.06 -4.74 -2.42
C LEU A 52 -0.29 -5.78 -1.36
N ASP A 53 -0.98 -6.86 -1.72
CA ASP A 53 -1.26 -7.99 -0.82
C ASP A 53 0.05 -8.63 -0.35
N CYS A 54 0.98 -8.93 -1.25
CA CYS A 54 2.29 -9.45 -0.86
C CYS A 54 3.04 -8.52 0.09
N VAL A 55 2.98 -7.19 -0.12
CA VAL A 55 3.58 -6.22 0.82
C VAL A 55 2.87 -6.26 2.17
N TRP A 56 1.55 -6.38 2.18
CA TRP A 56 0.78 -6.55 3.42
C TRP A 56 1.13 -7.86 4.16
N GLN A 57 1.37 -8.97 3.46
CA GLN A 57 1.84 -10.22 4.09
C GLN A 57 3.18 -10.00 4.79
N ILE A 58 4.14 -9.34 4.14
CA ILE A 58 5.45 -9.05 4.72
C ILE A 58 5.32 -8.10 5.91
N LEU A 59 4.45 -7.09 5.82
CA LEU A 59 4.17 -6.17 6.91
C LEU A 59 3.62 -6.89 8.15
N ASN A 60 2.75 -7.89 7.96
CA ASN A 60 2.22 -8.73 9.04
C ASN A 60 3.28 -9.64 9.69
N GLN A 61 4.22 -10.14 8.91
CA GLN A 61 5.31 -10.98 9.44
C GLN A 61 6.37 -10.13 10.16
N TYR A 62 6.53 -8.85 9.79
CA TYR A 62 7.56 -7.95 10.32
C TYR A 62 7.01 -6.57 10.70
N PRO A 63 6.17 -6.48 11.76
CA PRO A 63 5.42 -5.26 12.10
C PRO A 63 6.30 -4.08 12.50
N CYS A 64 7.54 -4.28 12.95
CA CYS A 64 8.45 -3.19 13.34
C CYS A 64 9.41 -2.76 12.22
N ALA A 65 9.36 -3.42 11.06
CA ALA A 65 10.30 -3.19 9.95
C ALA A 65 9.85 -2.10 8.97
N PHE A 66 8.59 -1.68 9.03
CA PHE A 66 7.98 -0.71 8.13
C PHE A 66 7.62 0.57 8.89
N GLU A 67 7.92 1.72 8.29
CA GLU A 67 7.53 3.04 8.79
C GLU A 67 6.02 3.27 8.68
N TYR A 68 5.36 2.54 7.78
CA TYR A 68 3.95 2.64 7.53
C TYR A 68 3.18 1.39 7.98
N THR A 69 1.88 1.57 8.18
CA THR A 69 0.92 0.51 8.51
C THR A 69 0.15 0.05 7.26
N GLU A 70 -0.76 -0.92 7.41
CA GLU A 70 -1.65 -1.33 6.32
C GLU A 70 -2.48 -0.18 5.74
N ASN A 71 -2.67 0.91 6.49
CA ASN A 71 -3.42 2.09 6.05
C ASN A 71 -2.77 2.77 4.84
N LEU A 72 -1.43 2.76 4.71
CA LEU A 72 -0.77 3.29 3.52
C LEU A 72 -1.17 2.48 2.28
N LEU A 73 -1.17 1.15 2.40
CA LEU A 73 -1.53 0.24 1.31
C LEU A 73 -3.01 0.37 0.94
N LEU A 74 -3.90 0.42 1.94
CA LEU A 74 -5.33 0.62 1.73
C LEU A 74 -5.65 1.97 1.08
N LYS A 75 -5.01 3.06 1.52
CA LYS A 75 -5.17 4.39 0.91
C LYS A 75 -4.66 4.41 -0.53
N THR A 76 -3.50 3.80 -0.80
CA THR A 76 -2.95 3.68 -2.16
C THR A 76 -3.93 2.97 -3.08
N LEU A 77 -4.44 1.81 -2.64
CA LEU A 77 -5.43 1.05 -3.41
C LEU A 77 -6.75 1.80 -3.58
N SER A 78 -7.24 2.49 -2.54
CA SER A 78 -8.46 3.29 -2.61
C SER A 78 -8.33 4.43 -3.61
N LEU A 79 -7.24 5.19 -3.56
CA LEU A 79 -7.01 6.31 -4.48
C LEU A 79 -6.80 5.84 -5.90
N MET A 80 -6.10 4.72 -6.10
CA MET A 80 -5.99 4.08 -7.40
C MET A 80 -7.38 3.72 -7.97
N ASN A 81 -8.24 3.08 -7.17
CA ASN A 81 -9.62 2.79 -7.59
C ASN A 81 -10.43 4.07 -7.89
N THR A 82 -10.21 5.15 -7.14
CA THR A 82 -10.80 6.47 -7.44
C THR A 82 -10.29 7.03 -8.78
N CYS A 83 -9.00 6.87 -9.10
CA CYS A 83 -8.44 7.26 -10.40
C CYS A 83 -9.13 6.51 -11.57
N PHE A 84 -9.57 5.27 -11.33
CA PHE A 84 -10.13 4.39 -12.36
C PHE A 84 -11.66 4.41 -12.43
N SER A 85 -12.32 4.94 -11.40
CA SER A 85 -13.78 4.98 -11.35
C SER A 85 -14.33 5.97 -12.37
N LYS A 86 -15.08 5.49 -13.38
CA LYS A 86 -15.79 6.32 -14.37
C LYS A 86 -16.65 7.42 -13.73
N PHE A 87 -17.25 7.15 -12.56
CA PHE A 87 -18.11 8.09 -11.82
C PHE A 87 -17.34 9.19 -11.08
N TYR A 88 -16.07 8.93 -10.74
CA TYR A 88 -15.17 9.85 -10.03
C TYR A 88 -13.98 10.25 -10.90
N PHE A 89 -14.05 10.01 -12.21
CA PHE A 89 -13.06 10.45 -13.19
C PHE A 89 -13.21 11.97 -13.39
N SER A 90 -13.06 12.72 -12.32
CA SER A 90 -12.99 14.17 -12.30
C SER A 90 -11.59 14.67 -12.71
N GLY A 91 -10.66 13.75 -13.01
CA GLY A 91 -9.27 14.09 -13.31
C GLY A 91 -8.46 14.54 -12.08
N TRP A 92 -8.96 14.31 -10.86
CA TRP A 92 -8.30 14.80 -9.65
C TRP A 92 -6.93 14.16 -9.42
N TYR A 93 -6.74 12.87 -9.70
CA TYR A 93 -5.48 12.19 -9.48
C TYR A 93 -4.99 11.44 -10.71
N GLY A 94 -3.76 11.72 -11.15
CA GLY A 94 -3.23 11.18 -12.41
C GLY A 94 -2.07 10.18 -12.28
N SER A 95 -1.57 9.92 -11.07
CA SER A 95 -0.34 9.12 -10.87
C SER A 95 -0.40 7.73 -11.54
N PHE A 96 -1.56 7.06 -11.49
CA PHE A 96 -1.78 5.74 -12.07
C PHE A 96 -2.48 5.75 -13.44
N MET A 97 -2.68 6.93 -14.06
CA MET A 97 -3.33 7.01 -15.36
C MET A 97 -2.37 6.62 -16.50
N TYR A 98 -2.94 6.12 -17.60
CA TYR A 98 -2.24 5.70 -18.81
C TYR A 98 -1.29 4.50 -18.61
N ASP A 99 -0.83 3.93 -19.73
CA ASP A 99 -0.01 2.71 -19.74
C ASP A 99 1.50 2.96 -19.85
N SER A 100 1.93 4.20 -20.07
CA SER A 100 3.35 4.54 -20.22
C SER A 100 3.67 5.98 -19.82
N VAL A 101 4.94 6.22 -19.47
CA VAL A 101 5.48 7.57 -19.22
C VAL A 101 5.23 8.49 -20.40
N CYS A 102 5.49 8.03 -21.62
CA CYS A 102 5.29 8.81 -22.85
C CYS A 102 3.85 9.30 -22.98
N LEU A 103 2.85 8.44 -22.69
CA LEU A 103 1.45 8.85 -22.71
C LEU A 103 1.12 9.85 -21.59
N ARG A 104 1.70 9.69 -20.40
CA ARG A 104 1.50 10.64 -19.29
C ARG A 104 2.08 12.02 -19.60
N GLU A 105 3.22 12.07 -20.27
CA GLU A 105 3.85 13.32 -20.71
C GLU A 105 3.08 13.98 -21.83
N LYS A 106 2.67 13.21 -22.86
CA LYS A 106 1.86 13.73 -23.98
C LYS A 106 0.53 14.35 -23.53
N ASN A 107 -0.02 13.87 -22.42
CA ASN A 107 -1.28 14.37 -21.86
C ASN A 107 -1.09 15.41 -20.74
N ASP A 108 0.15 15.82 -20.42
CA ASP A 108 0.50 16.76 -19.36
C ASP A 108 -0.07 16.38 -17.98
N VAL A 109 -0.06 15.09 -17.63
CA VAL A 109 -0.70 14.58 -16.41
C VAL A 109 -0.18 15.30 -15.15
N ARG A 110 1.13 15.59 -15.12
CA ARG A 110 1.78 16.27 -13.97
C ARG A 110 1.24 17.68 -13.72
N THR A 111 0.72 18.37 -14.74
CA THR A 111 0.20 19.74 -14.61
C THR A 111 -1.32 19.77 -14.52
N LYS A 112 -2.01 18.81 -15.15
CA LYS A 112 -3.48 18.74 -15.20
C LYS A 112 -4.11 17.98 -14.03
N THR A 113 -3.33 17.22 -13.27
CA THR A 113 -3.85 16.36 -12.19
C THR A 113 -3.02 16.50 -10.92
N VAL A 114 -3.60 16.12 -9.78
CA VAL A 114 -2.91 16.06 -8.49
C VAL A 114 -2.20 14.71 -8.33
N SER A 115 -1.08 14.68 -7.63
CA SER A 115 -0.42 13.43 -7.26
C SER A 115 -1.23 12.70 -6.18
N VAL A 116 -1.38 11.38 -6.32
CA VAL A 116 -2.00 10.54 -5.27
C VAL A 116 -1.25 10.66 -3.95
N TRP A 117 0.07 10.86 -4.00
CA TRP A 117 0.93 10.99 -2.82
C TRP A 117 0.62 12.27 -2.04
N SER A 118 0.26 13.36 -2.73
CA SER A 118 -0.16 14.59 -2.05
C SER A 118 -1.40 14.37 -1.18
N ALA A 119 -2.35 13.54 -1.63
CA ALA A 119 -3.52 13.18 -0.85
C ALA A 119 -3.20 12.21 0.29
N ILE A 120 -2.35 11.20 0.03
CA ILE A 120 -1.94 10.22 1.05
C ILE A 120 -1.20 10.90 2.20
N ASN A 121 -0.26 11.78 1.86
CA ASN A 121 0.62 12.46 2.80
C ASN A 121 -0.03 13.64 3.53
N SER A 122 -1.28 14.00 3.19
CA SER A 122 -2.05 15.03 3.90
C SER A 122 -2.30 14.69 5.37
N ARG A 123 -2.37 13.39 5.69
CA ARG A 123 -2.70 12.85 7.03
C ARG A 123 -1.70 11.75 7.41
N PRO A 124 -0.45 12.12 7.77
CA PRO A 124 0.61 11.17 8.10
C PRO A 124 0.31 10.38 9.39
N ASP A 125 -0.45 10.97 10.31
CA ASP A 125 -0.93 10.38 11.57
C ASP A 125 -1.65 9.04 11.36
N LEU A 126 -2.35 8.89 10.24
CA LEU A 126 -3.10 7.67 9.93
C LEU A 126 -2.26 6.56 9.28
N ILE A 127 -1.09 6.88 8.73
CA ILE A 127 -0.27 5.95 7.96
C ILE A 127 0.97 5.49 8.70
N LEU A 128 1.53 6.33 9.58
CA LEU A 128 2.78 6.05 10.27
C LEU A 128 2.62 4.97 11.34
N ASN A 129 3.64 4.14 11.47
CA ASN A 129 3.74 3.06 12.42
C ASN A 129 4.63 3.48 13.59
N PRO A 130 4.09 3.62 14.81
CA PRO A 130 4.88 4.01 15.98
C PRO A 130 5.85 2.91 16.44
N LEU A 131 5.69 1.66 15.97
CA LEU A 131 6.58 0.54 16.29
C LEU A 131 7.81 0.47 15.36
N TYR A 132 7.88 1.34 14.36
CA TYR A 132 8.97 1.33 13.39
C TYR A 132 10.33 1.57 14.07
N CYS A 133 11.28 0.66 13.85
CA CYS A 133 12.63 0.78 14.40
C CYS A 133 13.72 0.50 13.36
N LYS A 134 14.16 1.57 12.68
CA LYS A 134 15.18 1.51 11.61
C LYS A 134 16.50 0.83 12.02
N LYS A 135 16.93 0.96 13.27
CA LYS A 135 18.24 0.48 13.74
C LYS A 135 18.24 -0.96 14.26
N LYS A 136 17.10 -1.50 14.67
CA LYS A 136 17.01 -2.82 15.34
C LYS A 136 16.65 -3.96 14.40
N PHE A 137 16.19 -3.66 13.20
CA PHE A 137 15.68 -4.67 12.28
C PHE A 137 16.72 -5.09 11.24
N PRO A 138 16.79 -6.37 10.84
CA PRO A 138 17.71 -6.82 9.81
C PRO A 138 17.53 -6.05 8.50
N LYS A 139 18.68 -5.74 7.88
CA LYS A 139 18.73 -5.04 6.59
C LYS A 139 17.99 -5.83 5.51
N VAL A 140 18.03 -7.16 5.56
CA VAL A 140 17.33 -8.06 4.63
C VAL A 140 16.18 -8.77 5.35
N ILE A 141 15.02 -8.85 4.72
CA ILE A 141 13.86 -9.58 5.20
C ILE A 141 13.64 -10.81 4.31
N LEU A 142 13.37 -11.97 4.90
CA LEU A 142 13.08 -13.23 4.21
C LEU A 142 11.70 -13.73 4.66
N PRO A 143 10.61 -13.31 3.99
CA PRO A 143 9.26 -13.71 4.38
C PRO A 143 9.04 -15.20 4.14
N VAL A 144 8.19 -15.80 4.96
CA VAL A 144 7.79 -17.22 4.84
C VAL A 144 6.59 -17.31 3.89
N PRO A 145 6.74 -17.87 2.66
CA PRO A 145 5.70 -17.86 1.63
C PRO A 145 4.83 -19.12 1.66
N THR A 146 4.53 -19.65 2.84
CA THR A 146 3.75 -20.89 3.00
C THR A 146 2.34 -20.60 3.49
N ILE A 147 1.35 -21.36 3.02
CA ILE A 147 -0.08 -21.18 3.32
C ILE A 147 -0.38 -20.94 4.81
N PRO A 148 0.22 -21.66 5.79
CA PRO A 148 -0.08 -21.44 7.21
C PRO A 148 0.27 -20.03 7.72
N TYR A 149 1.20 -19.35 7.06
CA TYR A 149 1.68 -18.01 7.45
C TYR A 149 1.04 -16.90 6.60
N LEU A 150 0.34 -17.25 5.53
CA LEU A 150 -0.42 -16.31 4.72
C LEU A 150 -1.76 -16.03 5.38
N LYS A 151 -2.12 -14.76 5.48
CA LYS A 151 -3.39 -14.31 6.06
C LYS A 151 -4.27 -13.74 4.95
N LEU A 152 -5.58 -13.87 5.07
CA LEU A 152 -6.50 -13.14 4.20
C LEU A 152 -6.53 -11.67 4.63
N TRP A 153 -6.31 -10.75 3.70
CA TRP A 153 -6.34 -9.31 3.97
C TRP A 153 -7.77 -8.79 4.11
N LYS A 154 -8.38 -9.07 5.27
CA LYS A 154 -9.79 -8.79 5.53
C LYS A 154 -10.15 -7.31 5.38
N SER A 155 -9.29 -6.40 5.85
CA SER A 155 -9.51 -4.95 5.76
C SER A 155 -9.63 -4.45 4.31
N CYS A 156 -8.96 -5.12 3.37
CA CYS A 156 -9.05 -4.80 1.94
C CYS A 156 -10.27 -5.47 1.29
N TYR A 157 -10.37 -6.79 1.37
CA TYR A 157 -11.35 -7.56 0.59
C TYR A 157 -12.77 -7.54 1.19
N PHE A 158 -12.91 -7.24 2.47
CA PHE A 158 -14.21 -7.17 3.15
C PHE A 158 -14.56 -5.78 3.65
N LYS A 159 -13.98 -4.72 3.07
CA LYS A 159 -14.22 -3.33 3.46
C LYS A 159 -15.70 -2.92 3.57
N ASN A 160 -16.57 -3.53 2.77
CA ASN A 160 -18.01 -3.22 2.71
C ASN A 160 -18.85 -4.16 3.57
N ASN A 161 -18.24 -5.11 4.29
CA ASN A 161 -18.96 -6.03 5.15
C ASN A 161 -19.16 -5.40 6.54
N PRO A 162 -20.40 -5.06 6.95
CA PRO A 162 -20.65 -4.40 8.22
C PRO A 162 -20.32 -5.27 9.45
N LEU A 163 -20.24 -6.59 9.27
CA LEU A 163 -19.86 -7.54 10.33
C LEU A 163 -18.34 -7.63 10.51
N ILE A 164 -17.58 -7.24 9.49
CA ILE A 164 -16.13 -7.18 9.53
C ILE A 164 -15.77 -5.75 9.91
N LYS A 165 -15.82 -5.48 11.22
CA LYS A 165 -15.17 -4.29 11.76
C LYS A 165 -13.71 -4.32 11.32
N PRO A 166 -13.11 -3.22 10.82
CA PRO A 166 -11.67 -3.16 10.60
C PRO A 166 -10.98 -3.67 11.86
N LYS A 167 -10.11 -4.66 11.71
CA LYS A 167 -9.39 -5.21 12.86
C LYS A 167 -8.55 -4.07 13.45
N MET A 168 -8.77 -3.84 14.74
CA MET A 168 -8.01 -3.02 15.66
C MET A 168 -8.19 -1.50 15.62
N ASP A 169 -8.73 -0.98 16.73
CA ASP A 169 -8.38 0.33 17.24
C ASP A 169 -6.89 0.32 17.63
N TYR A 170 -6.06 0.74 16.68
CA TYR A 170 -4.64 0.90 16.89
C TYR A 170 -4.36 1.86 18.07
N ALA A 171 -5.21 2.86 18.33
CA ALA A 171 -5.04 3.75 19.47
C ALA A 171 -5.18 3.00 20.81
N ALA A 172 -6.09 2.03 20.91
CA ALA A 172 -6.26 1.19 22.10
C ALA A 172 -5.11 0.20 22.33
N ILE A 173 -4.54 -0.38 21.26
CA ILE A 173 -3.33 -1.21 21.40
C ILE A 173 -2.10 -0.34 21.70
N TYR A 174 -2.01 0.84 21.10
CA TYR A 174 -0.90 1.76 21.33
C TYR A 174 -0.95 2.42 22.70
N SER A 175 -2.13 2.69 23.28
CA SER A 175 -2.28 3.14 24.66
C SER A 175 -1.87 2.03 25.64
N LEU A 176 -2.29 0.78 25.42
CA LEU A 176 -1.84 -0.39 26.18
C LEU A 176 -0.33 -0.65 26.06
N ALA A 177 0.26 -0.45 24.87
CA ALA A 177 1.70 -0.60 24.63
C ALA A 177 2.51 0.55 25.25
N MET A 178 1.96 1.76 25.32
CA MET A 178 2.56 2.92 25.99
C MET A 178 2.44 2.83 27.52
N GLU A 179 1.33 2.32 28.06
CA GLU A 179 1.15 2.04 29.50
C GLU A 179 2.05 0.90 29.98
N LYS A 180 2.27 -0.13 29.15
CA LYS A 180 3.13 -1.29 29.48
C LYS A 180 4.60 -1.13 29.08
N LYS A 181 5.11 0.11 28.99
CA LYS A 181 6.53 0.40 28.67
C LYS A 181 7.57 -0.30 29.56
N THR A 182 7.16 -0.98 30.63
CA THR A 182 8.04 -1.80 31.48
C THR A 182 8.11 -3.28 31.08
N ILE A 183 7.14 -3.86 30.34
CA ILE A 183 7.03 -5.33 30.19
C ILE A 183 7.29 -5.84 28.75
N VAL A 184 7.15 -5.01 27.70
CA VAL A 184 7.33 -5.46 26.31
C VAL A 184 8.82 -5.63 25.90
N ARG A 185 9.77 -5.31 26.79
CA ARG A 185 11.21 -5.50 26.52
C ARG A 185 11.66 -6.98 26.45
N LEU A 186 10.81 -7.94 26.81
CA LEU A 186 11.25 -9.34 27.02
C LEU A 186 10.63 -10.39 26.09
N TRP A 187 9.75 -10.05 25.13
CA TRP A 187 9.02 -11.08 24.36
C TRP A 187 9.11 -10.99 22.83
N VAL A 188 9.86 -10.04 22.26
CA VAL A 188 9.94 -9.88 20.77
C VAL A 188 11.38 -9.98 20.26
N CYS A 189 12.36 -10.34 21.09
CA CYS A 189 13.75 -10.53 20.68
C CYS A 189 14.28 -11.95 20.84
N ASP A 190 13.49 -12.88 21.38
CA ASP A 190 13.87 -14.30 21.48
C ASP A 190 12.86 -15.14 20.69
N ILE A 191 13.07 -15.22 19.37
CA ILE A 191 12.81 -16.32 18.41
C ILE A 191 13.48 -15.94 17.10
#